data_AF-T0LP22-F1
#
_entry.id   AF-T0LP22-F1
#
_cell.length_a   1.000
_cell.length_b   1.000
_cell.length_c   1.000
_cell.angle_alpha   90.00
_cell.angle_beta   90.00
_cell.angle_gamma   90.00
#
_symmetry.space_group_name_H-M   'P 1'
#
loop_
_entity.id
_entity.type
_entity.pdbx_description
1 polymer ?
#
loop_
_entity_poly.entity_id
_entity_poly.type
_entity_poly.pdbx_seq_one_letter_code
_entity_poly.pdbx_strand_id
1 'polypeptide(L)'
;MGCSTLGTRGRTSVREIAEMTVERFSPGARINYVGGPGGAGWVGDVKYAGLDITKAQRNGWEYMIDSNEAVRKAIEDAVANT
;
A
#
# COMPACT_ATOMS: atom_id res chain seq x y z
N MET A 1 -22.29 3.24 -20.25
CA MET A 1 -20.94 2.75 -19.87
C MET A 1 -20.48 3.52 -18.65
N GLY A 2 -20.17 2.87 -17.53
CA GLY A 2 -19.82 3.54 -16.28
C GLY A 2 -18.42 3.15 -15.81
N CYS A 3 -17.53 4.12 -15.64
CA CYS A 3 -16.24 3.91 -14.97
C CYS A 3 -16.46 3.73 -13.46
N SER A 4 -15.83 2.74 -12.84
CA SER A 4 -15.85 2.52 -11.39
C SER A 4 -14.43 2.29 -10.89
N THR A 5 -14.11 2.90 -9.76
CA THR A 5 -12.85 2.74 -9.01
C THR A 5 -12.87 1.45 -8.22
N LEU A 6 -11.77 0.70 -8.29
CA LEU A 6 -11.56 -0.55 -7.53
C LEU A 6 -10.41 -0.33 -6.55
N GLY A 7 -10.54 -0.87 -5.34
CA GLY A 7 -9.54 -0.71 -4.29
C GLY A 7 -10.09 -1.04 -2.90
N THR A 8 -9.25 -0.97 -1.88
CA THR A 8 -9.70 -1.22 -0.50
C THR A 8 -10.12 0.07 0.19
N ARG A 9 -10.87 -0.02 1.29
CA ARG A 9 -11.17 1.15 2.13
C ARG A 9 -9.97 1.60 2.96
N GLY A 10 -9.02 0.70 3.20
CA GLY A 10 -7.84 0.94 4.01
C GLY A 10 -6.77 1.73 3.26
N ARG A 11 -5.83 2.28 4.02
CA ARG A 11 -4.59 2.85 3.49
C ARG A 11 -3.46 2.33 4.36
N THR A 12 -2.33 2.06 3.73
CA THR A 12 -1.10 1.69 4.42
C THR A 12 -0.09 2.80 4.17
N SER A 13 0.52 3.32 5.23
CA SER A 13 1.56 4.33 5.10
C SER A 13 2.86 3.71 4.57
N VAL A 14 3.68 4.51 3.88
CA VAL A 14 5.01 4.08 3.41
C VAL A 14 5.89 3.59 4.56
N ARG A 15 5.72 4.19 5.75
CA ARG A 15 6.42 3.76 6.96
C ARG A 15 6.02 2.34 7.39
N GLU A 16 4.72 2.05 7.44
CA GLU A 16 4.24 0.70 7.81
C GLU A 16 4.70 -0.34 6.80
N ILE A 17 4.71 -0.02 5.50
CA ILE A 17 5.26 -0.90 4.46
C ILE A 17 6.74 -1.21 4.77
N ALA A 18 7.55 -0.18 5.01
CA ALA A 18 8.97 -0.35 5.32
C ALA A 18 9.21 -1.17 6.60
N GLU A 19 8.44 -0.93 7.66
CA GLU A 19 8.50 -1.68 8.91
C GLU A 19 8.15 -3.16 8.69
N MET A 20 7.06 -3.47 7.96
CA MET A 20 6.67 -4.84 7.62
C MET A 20 7.73 -5.55 6.75
N THR A 21 8.35 -4.84 5.81
CA THR A 21 9.43 -5.41 4.99
C THR A 21 10.67 -5.72 5.83
N VAL A 22 11.09 -4.80 6.69
CA VAL A 22 12.26 -5.00 7.58
C VAL A 22 12.02 -6.17 8.53
N GLU A 23 10.83 -6.25 9.14
CA GLU A 23 10.46 -7.34 10.03
C GLU A 23 10.58 -8.71 9.35
N ARG A 24 10.13 -8.82 8.09
CA ARG A 24 10.04 -10.12 7.43
C ARG A 24 11.26 -10.51 6.60
N PHE A 25 11.90 -9.56 5.93
CA PHE A 25 12.96 -9.82 4.94
C PHE A 25 14.36 -9.51 5.48
N SER A 26 14.52 -8.49 6.32
CA SER A 26 15.83 -8.09 6.83
C SER A 26 15.77 -7.63 8.29
N PRO A 27 15.53 -8.56 9.24
CA PRO A 27 15.46 -8.23 10.65
C PRO A 27 16.76 -7.54 11.10
N GLY A 28 16.64 -6.30 11.60
CA GLY A 28 17.78 -5.49 12.05
C GLY A 28 18.26 -4.42 11.06
N ALA A 29 17.69 -4.35 9.86
CA ALA A 29 17.91 -3.21 8.97
C ALA A 29 17.41 -1.90 9.59
N ARG A 30 18.08 -0.79 9.28
CA ARG A 30 17.69 0.55 9.75
C ARG A 30 16.96 1.30 8.65
N ILE A 31 15.80 1.86 8.98
CA ILE A 31 15.04 2.74 8.09
C ILE A 31 15.66 4.14 8.16
N ASN A 32 16.14 4.65 7.02
CA ASN A 32 16.63 6.03 6.90
C ASN A 32 15.67 6.88 6.06
N TYR A 33 15.16 7.95 6.64
CA TYR A 33 14.25 8.88 5.96
C TYR A 33 15.05 9.98 5.28
N VAL A 34 15.17 9.91 3.95
CA VAL A 34 15.93 10.89 3.16
C VAL A 34 15.15 12.17 2.87
N GLY A 35 13.82 12.15 3.02
CA GLY A 35 12.94 13.25 2.67
C GLY A 35 12.95 13.54 1.16
N GLY A 36 12.06 14.45 0.73
CA GLY A 36 12.01 14.92 -0.65
C GLY A 36 11.13 16.17 -0.77
N PRO A 37 10.88 16.67 -2.00
CA PRO A 37 10.22 17.95 -2.23
C PRO A 37 8.89 18.07 -1.48
N GLY A 38 8.82 19.02 -0.54
CA GLY A 38 7.65 19.25 0.30
C GLY A 38 7.30 18.08 1.23
N GLY A 39 8.15 17.08 1.43
CA GLY A 39 7.88 15.88 2.22
C GLY A 39 7.31 14.69 1.42
N ALA A 40 7.29 14.78 0.09
CA ALA A 40 7.00 13.65 -0.80
C ALA A 40 8.31 12.99 -1.27
N GLY A 41 8.26 11.83 -1.93
CA GLY A 41 9.47 11.17 -2.43
C GLY A 41 10.15 11.91 -3.58
N TRP A 42 9.36 12.50 -4.47
CA TRP A 42 9.83 13.24 -5.64
C TRP A 42 8.80 14.29 -6.09
N VAL A 43 9.15 15.13 -7.06
CA VAL A 43 8.24 16.15 -7.62
C VAL A 43 7.05 15.45 -8.30
N GLY A 44 5.83 15.73 -7.84
CA GLY A 44 4.60 15.14 -8.35
C GLY A 44 4.11 13.89 -7.61
N ASP A 45 4.82 13.43 -6.57
CA ASP A 45 4.39 12.32 -5.73
C ASP A 45 3.19 12.72 -4.84
N VAL A 46 2.15 11.88 -4.85
CA VAL A 46 0.89 12.12 -4.13
C VAL A 46 0.98 11.44 -2.76
N LYS A 47 1.15 12.25 -1.72
CA LYS A 47 1.36 11.78 -0.34
C LYS A 47 0.20 10.96 0.25
N TYR A 48 -1.03 11.28 -0.13
CA TYR A 48 -2.23 10.64 0.40
C TYR A 48 -3.12 10.21 -0.75
N ALA A 49 -3.15 8.91 -1.01
CA ALA A 49 -4.01 8.31 -2.02
C ALA A 49 -5.12 7.48 -1.36
N GLY A 50 -6.33 7.63 -1.87
CA GLY A 50 -7.49 6.83 -1.48
C GLY A 50 -8.60 7.02 -2.51
N LEU A 51 -9.30 5.93 -2.83
CA LEU A 51 -10.37 5.94 -3.81
C LEU A 51 -11.71 5.73 -3.12
N ASP A 52 -12.73 6.47 -3.55
CA ASP A 52 -14.10 6.13 -3.18
C ASP A 52 -14.54 4.91 -4.02
N ILE A 53 -14.82 3.80 -3.35
CA ILE A 53 -15.22 2.54 -3.99
C ILE A 53 -16.73 2.28 -3.91
N THR A 54 -17.51 3.24 -3.40
CA THR A 54 -18.96 3.10 -3.17
C THR A 54 -19.69 2.64 -4.43
N LYS A 55 -19.29 3.16 -5.60
CA LYS A 55 -19.88 2.76 -6.89
C LYS A 55 -19.62 1.29 -7.23
N ALA A 56 -18.39 0.81 -7.01
CA ALA A 56 -18.04 -0.57 -7.28
C ALA A 56 -18.75 -1.52 -6.30
N GLN A 57 -18.80 -1.18 -5.01
CA GLN A 57 -19.51 -1.99 -4.00
C GLN A 57 -21.01 -2.09 -4.29
N ARG A 58 -21.66 -1.00 -4.74
CA ARG A 58 -23.06 -1.02 -5.18
C ARG A 58 -23.31 -1.92 -6.38
N ASN A 59 -22.28 -2.15 -7.21
CA ASN A 59 -22.35 -3.04 -8.35
C ASN A 59 -21.94 -4.49 -8.01
N GLY A 60 -21.79 -4.82 -6.71
CA GLY A 60 -21.47 -6.17 -6.24
C GLY A 60 -19.98 -6.49 -6.16
N TRP A 61 -19.09 -5.51 -6.31
CA TRP A 61 -17.66 -5.74 -6.14
C TRP A 61 -17.25 -5.74 -4.66
N GLU A 62 -16.50 -6.76 -4.25
CA GLU A 62 -15.97 -6.92 -2.91
C GLU A 62 -14.47 -7.25 -2.95
N TYR A 63 -13.73 -6.78 -1.95
CA TYR A 63 -12.32 -7.13 -1.74
C TYR A 63 -12.22 -8.16 -0.60
N MET A 64 -11.35 -9.15 -0.77
CA MET A 64 -11.19 -10.24 0.22
C MET A 64 -10.12 -9.95 1.28
N ILE A 65 -9.15 -9.10 0.95
CA ILE A 65 -8.03 -8.73 1.82
C ILE A 65 -7.92 -7.22 1.91
N ASP A 66 -7.56 -6.71 3.09
CA ASP A 66 -7.36 -5.28 3.30
C ASP A 66 -5.99 -4.78 2.78
N SER A 67 -5.74 -3.47 2.88
CA SER A 67 -4.50 -2.87 2.39
C SER A 67 -3.26 -3.43 3.09
N ASN A 68 -3.31 -3.66 4.40
CA ASN A 68 -2.19 -4.14 5.19
C ASN A 68 -1.93 -5.63 4.93
N GLU A 69 -2.99 -6.43 4.84
CA GLU A 69 -2.93 -7.85 4.49
C GLU A 69 -2.36 -8.04 3.08
N ALA A 70 -2.79 -7.23 2.12
CA ALA A 70 -2.26 -7.25 0.75
C ALA A 70 -0.76 -6.97 0.73
N VAL A 71 -0.30 -5.97 1.50
CA VAL A 71 1.14 -5.66 1.62
C VAL A 71 1.90 -6.82 2.26
N ARG A 72 1.41 -7.38 3.38
CA ARG A 72 2.06 -8.54 4.02
C ARG A 72 2.17 -9.72 3.07
N LYS A 73 1.08 -10.06 2.39
CA LYS A 73 1.07 -11.15 1.42
C LYS A 73 2.08 -10.91 0.28
N ALA A 74 2.15 -9.68 -0.24
CA ALA A 74 3.12 -9.35 -1.27
C ALA A 74 4.57 -9.49 -0.79
N ILE A 75 4.88 -9.12 0.46
CA ILE A 75 6.20 -9.31 1.05
C ILE A 75 6.53 -10.80 1.18
N GLU A 76 5.61 -11.61 1.70
CA GLU A 76 5.78 -13.07 1.79
C GLU A 76 6.03 -13.70 0.41
N ASP A 77 5.22 -13.34 -0.58
CA ASP A 77 5.34 -13.84 -1.94
C ASP A 77 6.68 -13.41 -2.57
N ALA A 78 7.18 -12.21 -2.26
CA ALA A 78 8.50 -11.75 -2.73
C ALA A 78 9.66 -12.54 -2.09
N VAL A 79 9.57 -12.86 -0.80
CA VAL A 79 10.58 -13.69 -0.11
C VAL A 79 10.57 -15.12 -0.65
N ALA A 80 9.40 -15.69 -0.92
CA ALA A 80 9.27 -17.06 -1.40
C ALA A 80 9.79 -17.27 -2.83
N ASN A 81 9.88 -16.20 -3.63
CA ASN A 81 10.37 -16.23 -5.02
C ASN A 81 11.86 -15.81 -5.16
N THR A 82 12.61 -15.79 -4.06
CA THR A 82 14.06 -15.55 -4.02
C THR A 82 14.80 -16.84 -3.71
#